data_AF-A0AAV7HXA2-F1
#
_entry.id   AF-A0AAV7HXA2-F1
#
_cell.length_a   1.000
_cell.length_b   1.000
_cell.length_c   1.000
_cell.angle_alpha   90.00
_cell.angle_beta   90.00
_cell.angle_gamma   90.00
#
_symmetry.space_group_name_H-M   'P 1'
#
loop_
_entity.id
_entity.type
_entity.pdbx_description
1 polymer ?
#
loop_
_entity_poly.entity_id
_entity_poly.type
_entity_poly.pdbx_seq_one_letter_code
_entity_poly.pdbx_strand_id
1 'polypeptide(L)'
;MDKNFSNYTLDFNYSSKSRTEDGIKVIKDESDEEEIFLLKCCQPRIDDPWYKLYKKLSDSQIDYQYKKNAVRYWRSCKSLRTRKVSVVKNAFKLVTTEGQLRRWEKEIVKSKRCLEKMDKISEITFKKFLNALDKKQFPIRDQDLRRWALAAQNIIGFYFTVEESWIKEFQESYGIVKKFIDIQDQQ
;
A
#
# COMPACT_ATOMS: atom_id res chain seq x y z
N MET A 1 2.71 24.90 -38.32
CA MET A 1 1.80 23.92 -37.69
C MET A 1 2.49 23.48 -36.42
N ASP A 2 2.13 24.11 -35.31
CA ASP A 2 2.80 23.89 -34.04
C ASP A 2 2.43 22.50 -33.52
N LYS A 3 3.42 21.60 -33.46
CA LYS A 3 3.24 20.26 -32.91
C LYS A 3 3.51 20.34 -31.41
N ASN A 4 2.45 20.57 -30.64
CA ASN A 4 2.53 20.47 -29.18
C ASN A 4 2.75 19.01 -28.77
N PHE A 5 3.89 18.72 -28.14
CA PHE A 5 4.17 17.40 -27.57
C PHE A 5 4.07 17.46 -26.05
N SER A 6 3.24 16.59 -25.47
CA SER A 6 3.19 16.36 -24.03
C SER A 6 4.41 15.53 -23.63
N ASN A 7 5.17 16.02 -22.65
CA ASN A 7 6.39 15.38 -22.17
C ASN A 7 6.38 15.21 -20.66
N TYR A 8 6.98 14.14 -20.16
CA TYR A 8 7.17 13.97 -18.72
C TYR A 8 8.47 14.61 -18.25
N THR A 9 8.39 15.27 -17.10
CA THR A 9 9.57 15.78 -16.38
C THR A 9 9.43 15.44 -14.91
N LEU A 10 10.54 15.44 -14.18
CA LEU A 10 10.51 15.38 -12.72
C LEU A 10 10.17 16.75 -12.17
N ASP A 11 9.27 16.79 -11.18
CA ASP A 11 9.09 17.97 -10.37
C ASP A 11 9.99 17.90 -9.13
N PHE A 12 11.09 18.66 -9.17
CA PHE A 12 12.03 18.77 -8.04
C PHE A 12 11.44 19.57 -6.85
N ASN A 13 10.26 20.19 -7.01
CA ASN A 13 9.55 20.89 -5.93
C ASN A 13 8.45 20.04 -5.28
N TYR A 14 8.31 18.75 -5.64
CA TYR A 14 7.43 17.86 -4.89
C TYR A 14 8.05 17.57 -3.52
N SER A 15 7.66 18.42 -2.57
CA SER A 15 7.94 18.34 -1.15
C SER A 15 7.87 16.89 -0.71
N SER A 16 9.02 16.39 -0.30
CA SER A 16 9.20 15.14 0.43
C SER A 16 8.12 15.03 1.49
N LYS A 17 7.07 14.23 1.22
CA LYS A 17 6.45 13.46 2.30
C LYS A 17 7.55 12.56 2.82
N SER A 18 8.19 13.06 3.86
CA SER A 18 9.29 12.47 4.61
C SER A 18 9.10 10.96 4.75
N ARG A 19 9.85 10.19 3.94
CA ARG A 19 10.43 8.96 4.47
C ARG A 19 11.51 9.44 5.43
N THR A 20 11.17 9.48 6.71
CA THR A 20 12.15 9.70 7.77
C THR A 20 13.11 8.52 7.77
N GLU A 21 14.20 8.64 7.02
CA GLU A 21 15.48 8.12 7.45
C GLU A 21 16.00 9.12 8.48
N ASP A 22 15.80 8.82 9.75
CA ASP A 22 16.55 9.45 10.83
C ASP A 22 16.56 8.53 12.04
N GLY A 23 17.76 8.09 12.39
CA GLY A 23 18.19 7.85 13.77
C GLY A 23 17.44 6.77 14.53
N ILE A 24 18.18 5.74 14.92
CA ILE A 24 17.90 4.96 16.12
C ILE A 24 17.85 5.95 17.30
N LYS A 25 16.67 6.49 17.59
CA LYS A 25 16.33 7.05 18.89
C LYS A 25 15.70 5.91 19.66
N VAL A 26 16.41 5.50 20.70
CA VAL A 26 15.86 4.66 21.77
C VAL A 26 14.66 5.41 22.35
N ILE A 27 13.46 5.01 21.92
CA ILE A 27 12.21 5.50 22.51
C ILE A 27 12.06 4.73 23.82
N LYS A 28 12.14 5.47 24.93
CA LYS A 28 11.75 4.96 26.24
C LYS A 28 10.23 4.77 26.23
N ASP A 29 9.81 3.61 26.71
CA ASP A 29 8.45 3.16 26.93
C ASP A 29 7.58 4.22 27.62
N GLU A 30 6.60 4.78 26.91
CA GLU A 30 5.45 5.51 27.50
C GLU A 30 4.24 5.59 26.53
N SER A 31 4.23 4.83 25.43
CA SER A 31 3.20 4.88 24.37
C SER A 31 2.02 3.91 24.58
N ASP A 32 2.08 3.02 25.58
CA ASP A 32 1.13 1.92 25.72
C ASP A 32 -0.24 2.37 26.30
N GLU A 33 -0.28 3.44 27.10
CA GLU A 33 -1.51 3.91 27.75
C GLU A 33 -2.50 4.56 26.75
N GLU A 34 -2.00 5.36 25.80
CA GLU A 34 -2.85 6.00 24.78
C GLU A 34 -3.30 5.00 23.68
N GLU A 35 -2.46 4.01 23.32
CA GLU A 35 -2.84 2.96 22.37
C GLU A 35 -3.87 1.99 22.98
N ILE A 36 -3.79 1.73 24.30
CA ILE A 36 -4.83 1.00 25.06
C ILE A 36 -6.13 1.81 25.13
N PHE A 37 -6.06 3.14 25.29
CA PHE A 37 -7.24 4.00 25.32
C PHE A 37 -8.00 4.00 23.99
N LEU A 38 -7.28 4.10 22.85
CA LEU A 38 -7.89 3.98 21.52
C LEU A 38 -8.48 2.59 21.26
N LEU A 39 -7.86 1.52 21.77
CA LEU A 39 -8.41 0.16 21.73
C LEU A 39 -9.65 -0.03 22.61
N LYS A 40 -9.84 0.81 23.64
CA LYS A 40 -11.02 0.81 24.51
C LYS A 40 -12.24 1.44 23.82
N CYS A 41 -12.02 2.41 22.94
CA CYS A 41 -13.08 3.12 22.20
C CYS A 41 -13.67 2.33 21.02
N CYS A 42 -13.00 1.26 20.55
CA CYS A 42 -13.50 0.40 19.47
C CYS A 42 -14.26 -0.85 19.96
N GLN A 43 -14.72 -0.87 21.22
CA GLN A 43 -15.60 -1.95 21.69
C GLN A 43 -17.04 -1.67 21.24
N PRO A 44 -17.61 -2.44 20.29
CA PRO A 44 -19.03 -2.34 20.01
C PRO A 44 -19.81 -2.63 21.30
N ARG A 45 -20.71 -1.71 21.65
CA ARG A 45 -21.61 -1.80 22.80
C ARG A 45 -22.42 -3.11 22.73
N ILE A 46 -22.51 -3.83 23.84
CA ILE A 46 -23.20 -5.14 23.93
C ILE A 46 -24.70 -5.00 23.60
N ASP A 47 -25.23 -3.81 23.84
CA ASP A 47 -26.58 -3.32 23.61
C ASP A 47 -26.80 -2.73 22.20
N ASP A 48 -25.78 -2.72 21.34
CA ASP A 48 -25.92 -2.24 19.96
C ASP A 48 -26.84 -3.18 19.14
N PRO A 49 -27.98 -2.68 18.62
CA PRO A 49 -28.92 -3.47 17.80
C PRO A 49 -28.27 -4.15 16.59
N TRP A 50 -27.14 -3.63 16.11
CA TRP A 50 -26.39 -4.17 14.99
C TRP A 50 -25.52 -5.39 15.34
N TYR A 51 -25.33 -5.71 16.63
CA TYR A 51 -24.52 -6.83 17.12
C TYR A 51 -24.94 -8.19 16.53
N LYS A 52 -26.24 -8.41 16.32
CA LYS A 52 -26.77 -9.63 15.68
C LYS A 52 -26.46 -9.70 14.18
N LEU A 53 -26.27 -8.55 13.52
CA LEU A 53 -25.97 -8.47 12.09
C LEU A 53 -24.49 -8.83 11.82
N TYR A 54 -23.58 -8.37 12.66
CA TYR A 54 -22.14 -8.61 12.57
C TYR A 54 -21.75 -10.10 12.69
N LYS A 55 -22.54 -10.89 13.45
CA LYS A 55 -22.34 -12.35 13.58
C LYS A 55 -22.60 -13.11 12.26
N LYS A 56 -23.24 -12.47 11.27
CA LYS A 56 -23.54 -13.03 9.95
C LYS A 56 -22.62 -12.53 8.83
N LEU A 57 -21.68 -11.62 9.11
CA LEU A 57 -20.76 -11.15 8.08
C LEU A 57 -19.83 -12.26 7.63
N SER A 58 -19.68 -12.42 6.32
CA SER A 58 -18.66 -13.30 5.75
C SER A 58 -17.27 -12.70 5.97
N ASP A 59 -16.25 -13.56 5.94
CA ASP A 59 -14.84 -13.13 6.05
C ASP A 59 -14.47 -12.03 5.05
N SER A 60 -15.14 -11.95 3.89
CA SER A 60 -14.89 -10.93 2.86
C SER A 60 -15.47 -9.56 3.19
N GLN A 61 -16.49 -9.48 4.05
CA GLN A 61 -17.13 -8.22 4.45
C GLN A 61 -16.46 -7.57 5.67
N ILE A 62 -15.55 -8.29 6.32
CA ILE A 62 -14.81 -7.79 7.48
C ILE A 62 -13.65 -6.93 6.98
N ASP A 63 -13.57 -5.72 7.52
CA ASP A 63 -12.55 -4.73 7.18
C ASP A 63 -11.11 -5.28 7.34
N TYR A 64 -10.24 -4.91 6.40
CA TYR A 64 -8.85 -5.39 6.37
C TYR A 64 -8.05 -4.94 7.61
N GLN A 65 -8.25 -3.70 8.06
CA GLN A 65 -7.54 -3.19 9.23
C GLN A 65 -7.99 -3.91 10.51
N TYR A 66 -9.28 -4.22 10.61
CA TYR A 66 -9.80 -5.09 11.67
C TYR A 66 -9.10 -6.46 11.68
N LYS A 67 -9.04 -7.14 10.53
CA LYS A 67 -8.34 -8.44 10.39
C LYS A 67 -6.88 -8.34 10.82
N LYS A 68 -6.18 -7.31 10.36
CA LYS A 68 -4.77 -7.05 10.67
C LYS A 68 -4.54 -6.84 12.16
N ASN A 69 -5.36 -6.03 12.80
CA ASN A 69 -5.28 -5.77 14.24
C ASN A 69 -5.58 -7.04 15.06
N ALA A 70 -6.59 -7.81 14.65
CA ALA A 70 -6.95 -9.07 15.31
C ALA A 70 -5.82 -10.10 15.25
N VAL A 71 -5.20 -10.28 14.06
CA VAL A 71 -4.05 -11.17 13.88
C VAL A 71 -2.83 -10.67 14.65
N ARG A 72 -2.54 -9.36 14.64
CA ARG A 72 -1.47 -8.74 15.43
C ARG A 72 -1.65 -9.03 16.91
N TYR A 73 -2.86 -8.83 17.44
CA TYR A 73 -3.18 -9.12 18.83
C TYR A 73 -3.08 -10.62 19.16
N TRP A 74 -3.56 -11.48 18.26
CA TRP A 74 -3.44 -12.93 18.43
C TRP A 74 -1.98 -13.41 18.50
N ARG A 75 -1.09 -12.76 17.74
CA ARG A 75 0.35 -13.04 17.71
C ARG A 75 1.16 -12.30 18.79
N SER A 76 0.61 -11.27 19.45
CA SER A 76 1.34 -10.41 20.41
C SER A 76 1.61 -11.02 21.78
N CYS A 77 1.55 -12.35 21.93
CA CYS A 77 1.84 -12.97 23.22
C CYS A 77 3.34 -12.89 23.50
N LYS A 78 3.72 -12.61 24.77
CA LYS A 78 5.14 -12.52 25.20
C LYS A 78 5.91 -13.85 25.09
N SER A 79 5.20 -14.97 24.91
CA SER A 79 5.81 -16.28 24.64
C SER A 79 5.70 -16.61 23.14
N LEU A 80 6.54 -17.52 22.63
CA LEU A 80 6.45 -18.09 21.26
C LEU A 80 5.08 -18.72 20.90
N ARG A 81 4.11 -18.72 21.81
CA ARG A 81 2.75 -19.23 21.62
C ARG A 81 1.78 -18.13 21.20
N THR A 82 0.76 -18.48 20.44
CA THR A 82 -0.35 -17.57 20.13
C THR A 82 -1.27 -17.37 21.33
N ARG A 83 -1.98 -16.24 21.39
CA ARG A 83 -3.03 -16.04 22.42
C ARG A 83 -4.15 -17.06 22.21
N LYS A 84 -4.77 -17.49 23.31
CA LYS A 84 -5.97 -18.34 23.25
C LYS A 84 -7.08 -17.59 22.50
N VAL A 85 -7.79 -18.28 21.62
CA VAL A 85 -8.88 -17.69 20.81
C VAL A 85 -9.98 -17.09 21.69
N SER A 86 -10.25 -17.67 22.87
CA SER A 86 -11.21 -17.09 23.83
C SER A 86 -10.83 -15.68 24.27
N VAL A 87 -9.53 -15.39 24.45
CA VAL A 87 -9.03 -14.05 24.79
C VAL A 87 -9.15 -13.13 23.58
N VAL A 88 -8.81 -13.61 22.38
CA VAL A 88 -8.95 -12.83 21.15
C VAL A 88 -10.41 -12.49 20.89
N LYS A 89 -11.36 -13.41 21.09
CA LYS A 89 -12.81 -13.19 21.01
C LYS A 89 -13.30 -12.08 21.94
N ASN A 90 -12.67 -11.96 23.11
CA ASN A 90 -13.06 -10.93 24.06
C ASN A 90 -12.72 -9.52 23.55
N ALA A 91 -11.59 -9.36 22.85
CA ALA A 91 -11.16 -8.09 22.26
C ALA A 91 -11.74 -7.87 20.83
N PHE A 92 -11.82 -8.93 20.03
CA PHE A 92 -12.24 -8.92 18.63
C PHE A 92 -13.48 -9.80 18.45
N LYS A 93 -14.65 -9.20 18.61
CA LYS A 93 -15.95 -9.91 18.61
C LYS A 93 -16.31 -10.60 17.29
N LEU A 94 -15.76 -10.15 16.15
CA LEU A 94 -16.00 -10.77 14.85
C LEU A 94 -15.19 -12.06 14.63
N VAL A 95 -14.21 -12.33 15.52
CA VAL A 95 -13.43 -13.55 15.49
C VAL A 95 -14.26 -14.67 16.09
N THR A 96 -14.53 -15.72 15.33
CA THR A 96 -15.29 -16.89 15.77
C THR A 96 -14.42 -18.12 15.99
N THR A 97 -13.35 -18.29 15.22
CA THR A 97 -12.51 -19.51 15.29
C THR A 97 -11.04 -19.19 15.09
N GLU A 98 -10.16 -20.09 15.55
CA GLU A 98 -8.73 -20.01 15.24
C GLU A 98 -8.47 -20.12 13.74
N GLY A 99 -9.23 -20.98 13.05
CA GLY A 99 -9.12 -21.18 11.61
C GLY A 99 -9.34 -19.89 10.84
N GLN A 100 -10.27 -19.04 11.29
CA GLN A 100 -10.51 -17.70 10.73
C GLN A 100 -9.28 -16.80 10.86
N LEU A 101 -8.66 -16.73 12.06
CA LEU A 101 -7.43 -15.96 12.28
C LEU A 101 -6.28 -16.44 11.39
N ARG A 102 -6.12 -17.77 11.23
CA ARG A 102 -5.12 -18.35 10.34
C ARG A 102 -5.39 -18.01 8.87
N ARG A 103 -6.66 -17.95 8.44
CA ARG A 103 -7.02 -17.50 7.08
C ARG A 103 -6.68 -16.04 6.87
N TRP A 104 -7.07 -15.17 7.80
CA TRP A 104 -6.75 -13.74 7.74
C TRP A 104 -5.24 -13.49 7.72
N GLU A 105 -4.47 -14.22 8.52
CA GLU A 105 -3.01 -14.13 8.49
C GLU A 105 -2.44 -14.45 7.10
N LYS A 106 -2.92 -15.52 6.46
CA LYS A 106 -2.52 -15.87 5.09
C LYS A 106 -2.90 -14.79 4.09
N GLU A 107 -4.11 -14.21 4.21
CA GLU A 107 -4.55 -13.09 3.37
C GLU A 107 -3.63 -11.87 3.52
N ILE A 108 -3.29 -11.49 4.75
CA ILE A 108 -2.41 -10.35 5.06
C ILE A 108 -1.01 -10.59 4.49
N VAL A 109 -0.44 -11.78 4.71
CA VAL A 109 0.89 -12.13 4.17
C VAL A 109 0.88 -12.12 2.64
N LYS A 110 -0.17 -12.65 2.01
CA LYS A 110 -0.33 -12.61 0.55
C LYS A 110 -0.43 -11.18 0.05
N SER A 111 -1.25 -10.33 0.69
CA SER A 111 -1.40 -8.92 0.36
C SER A 111 -0.06 -8.17 0.48
N LYS A 112 0.69 -8.36 1.57
CA LYS A 112 2.03 -7.79 1.73
C LYS A 112 2.98 -8.19 0.60
N ARG A 113 3.01 -9.48 0.24
CA ARG A 113 3.81 -9.98 -0.89
C ARG A 113 3.39 -9.39 -2.23
N CYS A 114 2.10 -9.14 -2.44
CA CYS A 114 1.61 -8.46 -3.65
C CYS A 114 2.10 -7.01 -3.70
N LEU A 115 2.01 -6.27 -2.59
CA LEU A 115 2.50 -4.89 -2.49
C LEU A 115 4.01 -4.81 -2.77
N GLU A 116 4.81 -5.66 -2.12
CA GLU A 116 6.26 -5.71 -2.36
C GLU A 116 6.62 -6.01 -3.83
N LYS A 117 5.82 -6.84 -4.51
CA LYS A 117 6.00 -7.13 -5.94
C LYS A 117 5.61 -5.93 -6.81
N MET A 118 4.51 -5.25 -6.48
CA MET A 118 4.10 -4.03 -7.18
C MET A 118 5.14 -2.91 -7.02
N ASP A 119 5.66 -2.70 -5.80
CA ASP A 119 6.71 -1.72 -5.53
C ASP A 119 7.96 -1.97 -6.37
N LYS A 120 8.38 -3.23 -6.49
CA LYS A 120 9.53 -3.61 -7.34
C LYS A 120 9.26 -3.34 -8.83
N ILE A 121 8.04 -3.55 -9.30
CA ILE A 121 7.67 -3.24 -10.69
C ILE A 121 7.75 -1.74 -10.93
N SER A 122 7.20 -0.96 -9.99
CA SER A 122 7.28 0.51 -10.02
C SER A 122 8.74 0.98 -10.00
N GLU A 123 9.59 0.41 -9.15
CA GLU A 123 11.01 0.77 -9.07
C GLU A 123 11.76 0.49 -10.39
N ILE A 124 11.56 -0.68 -11.00
CA ILE A 124 12.20 -1.01 -12.29
C ILE A 124 11.69 -0.07 -13.40
N THR A 125 10.39 0.22 -13.41
CA THR A 125 9.76 1.15 -14.36
C THR A 125 10.34 2.55 -14.21
N PHE A 126 10.50 3.03 -12.97
CA PHE A 126 11.08 4.33 -12.67
C PHE A 126 12.56 4.41 -13.09
N LYS A 127 13.35 3.36 -12.85
CA LYS A 127 14.73 3.29 -13.36
C LYS A 127 14.79 3.38 -14.89
N LYS A 128 13.84 2.76 -15.61
CA LYS A 128 13.74 2.90 -17.08
C LYS A 128 13.37 4.32 -17.49
N PHE A 129 12.46 4.96 -16.75
CA PHE A 129 12.10 6.36 -16.96
C PHE A 129 13.30 7.30 -16.80
N LEU A 130 14.05 7.18 -15.70
CA LEU A 130 15.27 7.98 -15.47
C LEU A 130 16.30 7.80 -16.60
N ASN A 131 16.52 6.56 -17.05
CA ASN A 131 17.42 6.28 -18.16
C ASN A 131 16.94 6.92 -19.48
N ALA A 132 15.64 7.00 -19.71
CA ALA A 132 15.08 7.65 -20.91
C ALA A 132 15.26 9.18 -20.85
N LEU A 133 15.11 9.78 -19.66
CA LEU A 133 15.41 11.20 -19.44
C LEU A 133 16.89 11.51 -19.69
N ASP A 134 17.79 10.72 -19.12
CA ASP A 134 19.25 10.90 -19.29
C ASP A 134 19.67 10.81 -20.77
N LYS A 135 19.09 9.86 -21.50
CA LYS A 135 19.31 9.68 -22.95
C LYS A 135 18.57 10.67 -23.82
N LYS A 136 17.83 11.63 -23.24
CA LYS A 136 16.99 12.61 -23.95
C LYS A 136 16.01 11.95 -24.94
N GLN A 137 15.47 10.78 -24.60
CA GLN A 137 14.50 10.06 -25.43
C GLN A 137 13.10 10.65 -25.24
N PHE A 138 12.88 11.80 -25.86
CA PHE A 138 11.59 12.49 -25.87
C PHE A 138 10.83 12.26 -27.20
N PRO A 139 9.48 12.19 -27.19
CA PRO A 139 8.63 12.32 -26.02
C PRO A 139 8.33 11.00 -25.29
N ILE A 140 8.39 11.02 -23.95
CA ILE A 140 7.97 9.88 -23.12
C ILE A 140 6.45 9.94 -22.97
N ARG A 141 5.74 8.87 -23.36
CA ARG A 141 4.27 8.78 -23.28
C ARG A 141 3.82 7.75 -22.26
N ASP A 142 2.53 7.79 -21.91
CA ASP A 142 1.90 6.77 -21.06
C ASP A 142 2.07 5.36 -21.64
N GLN A 143 2.09 5.23 -22.97
CA GLN A 143 2.34 3.95 -23.63
C GLN A 143 3.74 3.40 -23.34
N ASP A 144 4.74 4.26 -23.16
CA ASP A 144 6.11 3.85 -22.85
C ASP A 144 6.21 3.38 -21.39
N LEU A 145 5.55 4.10 -20.47
CA LEU A 145 5.40 3.67 -19.08
C LEU A 145 4.71 2.31 -18.97
N ARG A 146 3.64 2.09 -19.75
CA ARG A 146 2.95 0.78 -19.84
C ARG A 146 3.90 -0.32 -20.31
N ARG A 147 4.66 -0.08 -21.39
CA ARG A 147 5.61 -1.06 -21.93
C ARG A 147 6.69 -1.43 -20.91
N TRP A 148 7.23 -0.46 -20.19
CA TRP A 148 8.24 -0.71 -19.16
C TRP A 148 7.67 -1.47 -17.96
N ALA A 149 6.46 -1.12 -17.52
CA ALA A 149 5.77 -1.84 -16.45
C ALA A 149 5.50 -3.31 -16.83
N LEU A 150 5.03 -3.57 -18.07
CA LEU A 150 4.83 -4.93 -18.58
C LEU A 150 6.15 -5.72 -18.67
N ALA A 151 7.25 -5.08 -19.08
CA ALA A 151 8.55 -5.72 -19.07
C ALA A 151 9.01 -6.07 -17.64
N ALA A 152 8.78 -5.18 -16.67
CA ALA A 152 9.11 -5.40 -15.27
C ALA A 152 8.25 -6.50 -14.62
N GLN A 153 6.96 -6.61 -14.98
CA GLN A 153 6.09 -7.72 -14.56
C GLN A 153 6.65 -9.09 -14.97
N ASN A 154 7.15 -9.20 -16.21
CA ASN A 154 7.77 -10.44 -16.71
C ASN A 154 9.04 -10.81 -15.94
N ILE A 155 9.85 -9.82 -15.54
CA ILE A 155 11.06 -10.04 -14.73
C ILE A 155 10.69 -10.55 -13.33
N ILE A 156 9.64 -9.99 -12.72
CA ILE A 156 9.24 -10.28 -11.33
C ILE A 156 8.34 -11.52 -11.23
N GLY A 157 7.77 -11.99 -12.34
CA GLY A 157 6.80 -13.09 -12.35
C GLY A 157 5.52 -12.71 -11.59
N PHE A 158 5.05 -11.47 -11.78
CA PHE A 158 3.80 -10.97 -11.20
C PHE A 158 2.99 -10.24 -12.26
N TYR A 159 1.85 -10.81 -12.60
CA TYR A 159 0.97 -10.30 -13.64
C TYR A 159 -0.11 -9.42 -13.03
N PHE A 160 -0.23 -8.21 -13.54
CA PHE A 160 -1.35 -7.32 -13.24
C PHE A 160 -1.69 -6.48 -14.48
N THR A 161 -2.91 -5.97 -14.56
CA THR A 161 -3.31 -5.09 -15.65
C THR A 161 -2.75 -3.69 -15.41
N VAL A 162 -1.89 -3.20 -16.32
CA VAL A 162 -1.39 -1.82 -16.25
C VAL A 162 -2.48 -0.86 -16.73
N GLU A 163 -3.40 -0.56 -15.82
CA GLU A 163 -4.50 0.38 -16.05
C GLU A 163 -4.04 1.84 -15.98
N GLU A 164 -4.88 2.76 -16.44
CA GLU A 164 -4.61 4.19 -16.36
C GLU A 164 -4.53 4.70 -14.91
N SER A 165 -5.31 4.11 -14.00
CA SER A 165 -5.26 4.35 -12.56
C SER A 165 -3.86 4.11 -11.99
N TRP A 166 -3.28 2.95 -12.29
CA TRP A 166 -1.93 2.60 -11.85
C TRP A 166 -0.87 3.58 -12.37
N ILE A 167 -1.00 4.05 -13.61
CA ILE A 167 -0.05 5.02 -14.19
C ILE A 167 -0.13 6.36 -13.47
N LYS A 168 -1.33 6.82 -13.12
CA LYS A 168 -1.54 8.04 -12.34
C LYS A 168 -0.92 7.90 -10.95
N GLU A 169 -1.23 6.80 -10.24
CA GLU A 169 -0.64 6.51 -8.92
C GLU A 169 0.89 6.41 -8.99
N PHE A 170 1.44 5.78 -10.03
CA PHE A 170 2.88 5.70 -10.28
C PHE A 170 3.47 7.10 -10.51
N GLN A 171 2.86 7.92 -11.36
CA GLN A 171 3.32 9.28 -11.64
C GLN A 171 3.31 10.14 -10.37
N GLU A 172 2.22 10.09 -9.60
CA GLU A 172 2.09 10.80 -8.32
C GLU A 172 3.13 10.32 -7.29
N SER A 173 3.33 9.01 -7.17
CA SER A 173 4.27 8.42 -6.20
C SER A 173 5.73 8.81 -6.45
N TYR A 174 6.10 9.03 -7.72
CA TYR A 174 7.46 9.37 -8.13
C TYR A 174 7.62 10.83 -8.55
N GLY A 175 6.61 11.69 -8.36
CA GLY A 175 6.67 13.11 -8.72
C GLY A 175 6.88 13.37 -10.22
N ILE A 176 6.34 12.50 -11.08
CA ILE A 176 6.44 12.61 -12.54
C ILE A 176 5.28 13.49 -13.02
N VAL A 177 5.60 14.65 -13.58
CA VAL A 177 4.61 15.63 -14.04
C VAL A 177 4.62 15.74 -15.56
N LYS A 178 3.43 15.78 -16.17
CA LYS A 178 3.27 16.15 -17.58
C LYS A 178 3.58 17.64 -17.72
N LYS A 179 4.68 17.97 -18.40
CA LYS A 179 4.93 19.32 -18.91
C LYS A 179 4.69 19.34 -20.41
N PHE A 180 3.91 20.30 -20.87
CA PHE A 180 3.87 20.63 -22.28
C PHE A 180 5.19 21.30 -22.63
N ILE A 181 5.89 20.78 -23.64
CA ILE A 181 7.08 21.43 -24.17
C ILE A 181 6.68 22.03 -25.51
N ASP A 182 6.59 23.36 -25.55
CA ASP A 182 6.44 24.11 -26.78
C ASP A 182 7.81 24.20 -27.44
N ILE A 183 8.00 23.48 -28.53
CA ILE A 183 9.19 23.64 -29.38
C ILE A 183 8.85 24.75 -30.37
N GLN A 184 9.37 25.96 -30.13
CA GLN A 184 9.35 27.04 -31.10
C GLN A 184 10.36 26.70 -32.20
N ASP A 185 9.89 26.49 -33.43
CA ASP A 185 10.75 26.34 -34.61
C ASP A 185 11.52 27.66 -34.82
N GLN A 186 12.83 27.67 -34.56
CA GLN A 186 13.67 28.80 -34.94
C GLN A 186 13.96 28.71 -36.44
N GLN A 187 13.44 29.69 -37.18
CA GLN A 187 13.70 29.92 -38.60
C GLN A 187 15.12 30.42 -38.85
#